data_AF-V4HL31-F1
#
_entry.id   AF-V4HL31-F1
#
_cell.length_a   1.000
_cell.length_b   1.000
_cell.length_c   1.000
_cell.angle_alpha   90.00
_cell.angle_beta   90.00
_cell.angle_gamma   90.00
#
_symmetry.space_group_name_H-M   'P 1'
#
loop_
_entity.id
_entity.type
_entity.pdbx_description
1 polymer ?
#
loop_
_entity_poly.entity_id
_entity_poly.type
_entity_poly.pdbx_seq_one_letter_code
_entity_poly.pdbx_strand_id
1 'polypeptide(L)'
;MNIRKFEPMPTRPCKYCLALQDDSVFTDFDVNPNGCLYLVRISFDGYGCCEPQTKIKEMDAVSSENLKAYIENNSFQSPEVSNLLSKYFRENKSALWEEALVEHGLI
;
A
#
# COMPACT_ATOMS: atom_id res chain seq x y z
N MET A 1 10.21 2.86 7.40
CA MET A 1 8.81 2.77 7.85
C MET A 1 8.59 1.39 8.44
N ASN A 2 7.97 1.27 9.62
CA ASN A 2 7.59 -0.03 10.16
C ASN A 2 6.42 -0.58 9.34
N ILE A 3 6.51 -1.82 8.86
CA ILE A 3 5.48 -2.45 8.02
C ILE A 3 5.17 -3.83 8.59
N ARG A 4 3.88 -4.16 8.67
CA ARG A 4 3.37 -5.48 9.06
C ARG A 4 2.25 -5.90 8.13
N LYS A 5 2.10 -7.21 7.91
CA LYS A 5 0.92 -7.76 7.23
C LYS A 5 -0.16 -8.17 8.22
N PHE A 6 -1.41 -8.10 7.78
CA PHE A 6 -2.58 -8.62 8.48
C PHE A 6 -3.34 -9.58 7.57
N GLU A 7 -4.10 -10.48 8.18
CA GLU A 7 -5.02 -11.33 7.43
C GLU A 7 -6.16 -10.49 6.84
N PRO A 8 -6.50 -10.66 5.56
CA PRO A 8 -7.66 -10.01 4.96
C PRO A 8 -8.95 -10.35 5.70
N MET A 9 -9.83 -9.37 5.87
CA MET A 9 -11.13 -9.57 6.51
C MET A 9 -12.25 -9.75 5.46
N PRO A 10 -13.27 -10.60 5.70
CA PRO A 10 -14.37 -10.80 4.75
C PRO A 10 -15.14 -9.52 4.38
N THR A 11 -15.27 -8.59 5.33
CA THR A 11 -15.94 -7.29 5.12
C THR A 11 -15.06 -6.27 4.40
N ARG A 12 -13.77 -6.57 4.23
CA ARG A 12 -12.71 -5.69 3.73
C ARG A 12 -11.86 -6.46 2.70
N PRO A 13 -12.46 -6.92 1.57
CA PRO A 13 -11.79 -7.84 0.66
C PRO A 13 -10.58 -7.18 0.00
N CYS A 14 -9.45 -7.88 0.07
CA CYS A 14 -8.19 -7.55 -0.60
C CYS A 14 -7.32 -8.80 -0.67
N LYS A 15 -6.26 -8.77 -1.48
CA LYS A 15 -5.27 -9.86 -1.52
C LYS A 15 -4.24 -9.73 -0.42
N TYR A 16 -3.77 -8.51 -0.17
CA TYR A 16 -2.77 -8.21 0.85
C TYR A 16 -3.20 -6.98 1.66
N CYS A 17 -3.16 -7.10 2.98
CA CYS A 17 -3.44 -6.02 3.93
C CYS A 17 -2.16 -5.71 4.70
N LEU A 18 -1.70 -4.45 4.65
CA LEU A 18 -0.52 -3.98 5.36
C LEU A 18 -0.89 -2.87 6.34
N ALA A 19 -0.27 -2.89 7.51
CA ALA A 19 -0.21 -1.76 8.42
C ALA A 19 1.18 -1.14 8.39
N LEU A 20 1.21 0.18 8.32
CA LEU A 20 2.37 1.03 8.18
C LEU A 20 2.42 1.92 9.42
N GLN A 21 3.63 2.29 9.86
CA GLN A 21 3.86 3.28 10.92
C GLN A 21 3.09 2.97 12.21
N ASP A 22 3.32 1.77 12.75
CA ASP A 22 2.74 1.36 14.04
C ASP A 22 1.20 1.48 14.08
N ASP A 23 0.56 1.11 12.96
CA ASP A 23 -0.89 1.09 12.74
C ASP A 23 -1.57 2.44 12.47
N SER A 24 -0.80 3.51 12.26
CA SER A 24 -1.38 4.80 11.87
C SER A 24 -1.81 4.88 10.40
N VAL A 25 -1.32 3.96 9.55
CA VAL A 25 -1.74 3.86 8.15
C VAL A 25 -2.01 2.40 7.79
N PHE A 26 -3.13 2.13 7.11
CA PHE A 26 -3.43 0.80 6.57
C PHE A 26 -3.58 0.86 5.06
N THR A 27 -2.97 -0.08 4.35
CA THR A 27 -3.05 -0.18 2.89
C THR A 27 -3.51 -1.56 2.47
N ASP A 28 -4.50 -1.60 1.60
CA ASP A 28 -4.97 -2.82 0.99
C ASP A 28 -4.58 -2.85 -0.48
N PHE A 29 -4.00 -3.97 -0.88
CA PHE A 29 -3.68 -4.25 -2.27
C PHE A 29 -4.48 -5.42 -2.79
N ASP A 30 -4.85 -5.34 -4.05
CA ASP A 30 -5.36 -6.45 -4.83
C ASP A 30 -4.46 -6.69 -6.06
N VAL A 31 -4.70 -7.78 -6.78
CA VAL A 31 -3.88 -8.24 -7.89
C VAL A 31 -4.74 -8.28 -9.15
N ASN A 32 -4.29 -7.60 -10.20
CA ASN A 32 -4.99 -7.61 -11.47
C ASN A 32 -4.75 -8.95 -12.22
N PRO A 33 -5.43 -9.21 -13.35
CA PRO A 33 -5.22 -10.44 -14.13
C PRO A 33 -3.79 -10.65 -14.65
N ASN A 34 -2.98 -9.59 -14.74
CA ASN A 34 -1.57 -9.66 -15.16
C ASN A 34 -0.62 -9.93 -13.98
N GLY A 35 -1.13 -10.06 -12.75
CA GLY A 35 -0.31 -10.28 -11.57
C GLY A 35 0.28 -9.01 -10.95
N CYS A 36 -0.08 -7.83 -11.45
CA CYS A 36 0.36 -6.54 -10.93
C CYS A 36 -0.50 -6.10 -9.74
N LEU A 37 0.16 -5.53 -8.73
CA LEU A 37 -0.51 -5.01 -7.54
C LEU A 37 -1.14 -3.65 -7.84
N TYR A 38 -2.30 -3.40 -7.26
CA TYR A 38 -2.90 -2.06 -7.21
C TYR A 38 -3.54 -1.83 -5.85
N LEU A 39 -3.51 -0.59 -5.39
CA LEU A 39 -4.08 -0.21 -4.11
C LEU A 39 -5.59 -0.04 -4.25
N VAL A 40 -6.36 -0.80 -3.45
CA VAL A 40 -7.82 -0.67 -3.40
C VAL A 40 -8.28 0.29 -2.32
N ARG A 41 -7.48 0.45 -1.27
CA ARG A 41 -7.77 1.34 -0.14
C ARG A 41 -6.50 1.73 0.59
N ILE A 42 -6.48 2.97 1.07
CA ILE A 42 -5.57 3.42 2.12
C ILE A 42 -6.37 4.16 3.18
N SER A 43 -6.03 3.98 4.45
CA SER A 43 -6.59 4.78 5.53
C SER A 43 -5.48 5.38 6.38
N PHE A 44 -5.72 6.60 6.86
CA PHE A 44 -4.78 7.34 7.70
C PHE A 44 -5.46 7.79 8.98
N ASP A 45 -4.76 7.70 10.10
CA ASP A 45 -5.16 8.39 11.32
C ASP A 45 -5.29 9.90 11.05
N GLY A 46 -6.38 10.48 11.54
CA GLY A 46 -6.71 11.90 11.35
C GLY A 46 -7.43 12.26 10.05
N TYR A 47 -7.42 11.40 9.02
CA TYR A 47 -8.09 11.68 7.73
C TYR A 47 -9.21 10.70 7.39
N GLY A 48 -9.09 9.43 7.79
CA GLY A 48 -10.06 8.39 7.46
C GLY A 48 -9.66 7.56 6.24
N CYS A 49 -10.64 7.07 5.50
CA CYS A 49 -10.49 6.02 4.50
C CYS A 49 -10.61 6.57 3.06
N CYS A 50 -9.58 6.35 2.25
CA CYS A 50 -9.52 6.69 0.84
C CYS A 50 -9.62 5.41 -0.02
N GLU A 51 -10.62 5.38 -0.91
CA GLU A 51 -10.81 4.31 -1.89
C GLU A 51 -10.65 4.89 -3.31
N PRO A 52 -9.46 4.77 -3.93
CA PRO A 52 -9.13 5.43 -5.19
C PRO A 52 -9.75 4.71 -6.40
N GLN A 53 -11.08 4.74 -6.50
CA GLN A 53 -11.92 3.98 -7.45
C GLN A 53 -11.27 3.68 -8.83
N THR A 54 -10.91 4.69 -9.61
CA THR A 54 -10.40 4.52 -11.00
C THR A 54 -9.14 5.32 -11.31
N LYS A 55 -8.59 6.03 -10.33
CA LYS A 55 -7.45 6.94 -10.53
C LYS A 55 -6.10 6.34 -10.14
N ILE A 56 -6.11 5.15 -9.55
CA ILE A 56 -4.89 4.48 -9.13
C ILE A 56 -4.22 3.81 -10.33
N LYS A 57 -2.91 4.01 -10.47
CA LYS A 57 -2.06 3.24 -11.35
C LYS A 57 -1.72 1.93 -10.67
N GLU A 58 -1.66 0.88 -11.47
CA GLU A 58 -1.08 -0.38 -11.07
C GLU A 58 0.43 -0.22 -10.89
N MET A 59 0.99 -0.99 -9.97
CA MET A 59 2.42 -1.13 -9.81
C MET A 59 2.99 -1.91 -11.01
N ASP A 60 4.19 -1.56 -11.46
CA ASP A 60 4.83 -2.31 -12.54
C ASP A 60 5.09 -3.77 -12.12
N ALA A 61 5.28 -4.66 -13.11
CA ALA A 61 5.40 -6.10 -12.86
C ALA A 61 6.56 -6.44 -11.90
N VAL A 62 7.72 -5.80 -12.07
CA VAL A 62 8.92 -6.06 -11.27
C VAL A 62 8.70 -5.60 -9.83
N SER A 63 8.21 -4.38 -9.65
CA SER A 63 7.88 -3.86 -8.31
C SER A 63 6.79 -4.70 -7.63
N SER A 64 5.79 -5.15 -8.39
CA SER A 64 4.71 -6.01 -7.88
C SER A 64 5.25 -7.35 -7.39
N GLU A 65 6.10 -8.01 -8.18
CA GLU A 65 6.75 -9.27 -7.80
C GLU A 65 7.60 -9.10 -6.54
N ASN A 66 8.41 -8.04 -6.48
CA ASN A 66 9.24 -7.74 -5.32
C ASN A 66 8.39 -7.53 -4.07
N LEU A 67 7.34 -6.70 -4.14
CA LEU A 67 6.47 -6.45 -2.99
C LEU A 67 5.75 -7.72 -2.53
N LYS A 68 5.21 -8.53 -3.45
CA LYS A 68 4.61 -9.84 -3.10
C LYS A 68 5.62 -10.73 -2.38
N ALA A 69 6.84 -10.83 -2.89
CA ALA A 69 7.90 -11.63 -2.25
C ALA A 69 8.23 -11.13 -0.84
N TYR A 70 8.29 -9.82 -0.59
CA TYR A 70 8.49 -9.28 0.76
C TYR A 70 7.32 -9.63 1.69
N ILE A 71 6.07 -9.53 1.22
CA ILE A 71 4.87 -9.85 2.02
C ILE A 71 4.80 -11.34 2.36
N GLU A 72 5.04 -12.20 1.36
CA GLU A 72 4.97 -13.65 1.52
C GLU A 72 6.05 -14.16 2.48
N ASN A 73 7.28 -13.64 2.35
CA ASN A 73 8.40 -13.99 3.23
C ASN A 73 8.42 -13.21 4.56
N ASN A 74 7.44 -12.33 4.80
CA ASN A 74 7.37 -11.47 6.00
C ASN A 74 8.65 -10.63 6.21
N SER A 75 9.30 -10.23 5.11
CA SER A 75 10.61 -9.57 5.08
C SER A 75 10.46 -8.06 4.91
N PHE A 76 9.99 -7.40 5.98
CA PHE A 76 9.70 -5.96 5.98
C PHE A 76 10.82 -5.08 6.53
N GLN A 77 11.89 -5.69 7.05
CA GLN A 77 13.01 -4.97 7.66
C GLN A 77 13.93 -4.30 6.63
N SER A 78 13.79 -4.65 5.34
CA SER A 78 14.57 -4.02 4.28
C SER A 78 14.05 -2.59 3.98
N PRO A 79 14.94 -1.59 3.88
CA PRO A 79 14.56 -0.25 3.45
C PRO A 79 13.99 -0.23 2.02
N GLU A 80 14.27 -1.26 1.21
CA GLU A 80 13.76 -1.41 -0.16
C GLU A 80 12.23 -1.45 -0.20
N VAL A 81 11.58 -2.11 0.76
CA VAL A 81 10.11 -2.19 0.82
C VAL A 81 9.51 -0.81 1.10
N SER A 82 10.10 -0.07 2.03
CA SER A 82 9.69 1.30 2.34
C SER A 82 9.84 2.20 1.10
N ASN A 83 10.98 2.13 0.41
CA ASN A 83 11.23 2.92 -0.79
C ASN A 83 10.28 2.58 -1.94
N LEU A 84 9.97 1.30 -2.12
CA LEU A 84 9.03 0.82 -3.13
C LEU A 84 7.62 1.37 -2.87
N LEU A 85 7.13 1.28 -1.63
CA LEU A 85 5.83 1.82 -1.25
C LEU A 85 5.78 3.34 -1.40
N SER A 86 6.79 4.07 -0.89
CA SER A 86 6.86 5.53 -1.04
C SER A 86 6.89 5.98 -2.50
N LYS A 87 7.63 5.27 -3.35
CA LYS A 87 7.62 5.53 -4.80
C LYS A 87 6.22 5.36 -5.38
N TYR A 88 5.56 4.25 -5.06
CA TYR A 88 4.20 3.96 -5.52
C TYR A 88 3.19 5.01 -5.05
N PHE A 89 3.25 5.43 -3.79
CA PHE A 89 2.39 6.51 -3.26
C PHE A 89 2.65 7.83 -3.97
N ARG A 90 3.91 8.18 -4.23
CA ARG A 90 4.27 9.42 -4.95
C ARG A 90 3.73 9.44 -6.38
N GLU A 91 3.77 8.31 -7.08
CA GLU A 91 3.21 8.17 -8.44
C GLU A 91 1.69 8.29 -8.48
N ASN A 92 1.02 8.03 -7.35
CA ASN A 92 -0.42 8.00 -7.19
C ASN A 92 -0.98 9.11 -6.30
N LYS A 93 -0.16 10.05 -5.84
CA LYS A 93 -0.52 11.03 -4.79
C LYS A 93 -1.79 11.83 -5.08
N SER A 94 -2.06 12.16 -6.35
CA SER A 94 -3.26 12.88 -6.77
C SER A 94 -4.57 12.10 -6.55
N ALA A 95 -4.47 10.78 -6.32
CA ALA A 95 -5.59 9.90 -6.02
C ALA A 95 -5.66 9.51 -4.53
N LEU A 96 -4.68 9.88 -3.70
CA LEU A 96 -4.44 9.32 -2.36
C LEU A 96 -4.42 10.36 -1.22
N TRP A 97 -4.99 11.55 -1.44
CA TRP A 97 -4.91 12.67 -0.49
C TRP A 97 -3.46 13.04 -0.20
N GLU A 98 -2.86 13.83 -1.09
CA GLU A 98 -1.44 14.19 -1.05
C GLU A 98 -1.02 14.79 0.30
N GLU A 99 -1.88 15.59 0.91
CA GLU A 99 -1.69 16.15 2.26
C GLU A 99 -1.51 15.07 3.34
N ALA A 100 -2.31 14.00 3.32
CA ALA A 100 -2.20 12.90 4.26
C ALA A 100 -0.92 12.10 4.04
N LEU A 101 -0.52 11.88 2.78
CA LEU A 101 0.75 11.23 2.45
C LEU A 101 1.96 12.02 2.97
N VAL A 102 1.93 13.36 2.87
CA VAL A 102 3.01 14.23 3.37
C VAL A 102 3.03 14.27 4.89
N GLU A 103 1.87 14.43 5.54
CA GLU A 103 1.80 14.49 7.01
C GLU A 103 2.26 13.19 7.67
N HIS A 104 1.88 12.05 7.09
CA HIS A 104 2.38 10.74 7.50
C HIS A 104 3.78 10.43 6.95
N GLY A 105 4.48 11.36 6.29
CA GLY A 105 5.87 11.14 5.83
C GLY A 105 6.04 9.94 4.87
N LEU A 106 5.01 9.63 4.09
CA LEU A 106 5.02 8.54 3.12
C LEU A 106 5.61 8.95 1.77
N ILE A 107 5.62 10.26 1.46
CA ILE A 107 6.18 10.83 0.22
C ILE A 107 7.05 12.05 0.45
#